data_AF-A0A258S885-F1
#
_entry.id   AF-A0A258S885-F1
#
_cell.length_a   1.000
_cell.length_b   1.000
_cell.length_c   1.000
_cell.angle_alpha   90.00
_cell.angle_beta   90.00
_cell.angle_gamma   90.00
#
_symmetry.space_group_name_H-M   'P 1'
#
loop_
_entity.id
_entity.type
_entity.pdbx_description
1 polymer ?
#
loop_
_entity_poly.entity_id
_entity_poly.type
_entity_poly.pdbx_seq_one_letter_code
_entity_poly.pdbx_strand_id
1 'polypeptide(L)'
;MRQLICHALIPATLLFVAGCAAAPSSQFYTLSATTQPAAPAAKMSVAVGPVSIPAAVDRPQMVINTSANQVQLDEFNRWAAPLQSDINRVVVENLVKMLGTPSVTLFPQTASANADYRVSIEVQSFVSTLGEASSLDAVWTVRRMKDNAREVGRSTLSEPAKAVTADKSHDALAAAHSRALARMSQDIADALRTLERAPQVKQDAIDPAR
;
A
#
# COMPACT_ATOMS: atom_id res chain seq x y z
N MET A 1 21.61 -83.64 -29.73
CA MET A 1 20.32 -83.59 -29.01
C MET A 1 20.57 -83.06 -27.60
N ARG A 2 19.70 -82.16 -27.13
CA ARG A 2 19.59 -81.54 -25.79
C ARG A 2 20.33 -80.21 -25.60
N GLN A 3 19.52 -79.17 -25.79
CA GLN A 3 19.70 -77.79 -25.39
C GLN A 3 19.68 -77.66 -23.87
N LEU A 4 20.49 -76.76 -23.31
CA LEU A 4 20.22 -76.13 -22.01
C LEU A 4 20.64 -74.66 -22.13
N ILE A 5 19.66 -73.83 -22.49
CA ILE A 5 19.81 -72.38 -22.64
C ILE A 5 19.77 -71.77 -21.23
N CYS A 6 20.94 -71.33 -20.75
CA CYS A 6 21.08 -70.63 -19.48
C CYS A 6 20.53 -69.19 -19.67
N HIS A 7 19.26 -68.99 -19.36
CA HIS A 7 18.66 -67.66 -19.34
C HIS A 7 19.16 -66.94 -18.08
N ALA A 8 20.20 -66.14 -18.23
CA ALA A 8 20.62 -65.18 -17.22
C ALA A 8 19.50 -64.14 -17.04
N LEU A 9 18.72 -64.30 -15.98
CA LEU A 9 17.66 -63.38 -15.60
C LEU A 9 18.32 -62.09 -15.08
N ILE A 10 18.41 -61.06 -15.91
CA ILE A 10 18.88 -59.73 -15.51
C ILE A 10 17.71 -59.04 -14.78
N PRO A 11 17.80 -58.73 -13.48
CA PRO A 11 16.77 -57.96 -12.81
C PRO A 11 16.91 -56.50 -13.26
N ALA A 12 16.00 -56.05 -14.13
CA ALA A 12 15.86 -54.65 -14.50
C ALA A 12 15.29 -53.86 -13.30
N THR A 13 16.18 -53.31 -12.47
CA THR A 13 15.80 -52.43 -11.36
C THR A 13 15.38 -51.08 -11.93
N LEU A 14 14.07 -50.85 -12.12
CA LEU A 14 13.53 -49.51 -12.37
C LEU A 14 13.64 -48.69 -11.06
N LEU A 15 14.65 -47.84 -10.98
CA LEU A 15 14.67 -46.71 -10.03
C LEU A 15 13.68 -45.65 -10.54
N PHE A 16 12.42 -45.73 -10.10
CA PHE A 16 11.53 -44.58 -10.14
C PHE A 16 11.96 -43.59 -9.05
N VAL A 17 12.80 -42.62 -9.42
CA VAL A 17 13.04 -41.45 -8.57
C VAL A 17 11.80 -40.56 -8.67
N ALA A 18 10.82 -40.80 -7.80
CA ALA A 18 9.71 -39.88 -7.57
C ALA A 18 10.25 -38.65 -6.82
N GLY A 19 10.88 -37.74 -7.56
CA GLY A 19 11.22 -36.41 -7.06
C GLY A 19 9.94 -35.58 -6.91
N CYS A 20 9.25 -35.71 -5.79
CA CYS A 20 8.27 -34.71 -5.36
C CYS A 20 9.03 -33.44 -4.95
N ALA A 21 9.47 -32.67 -5.93
CA ALA A 21 9.84 -31.28 -5.68
C ALA A 21 8.54 -30.56 -5.27
N ALA A 22 8.38 -30.30 -3.96
CA ALA A 22 7.26 -29.52 -3.46
C ALA A 22 7.28 -28.16 -4.16
N ALA A 23 6.19 -27.80 -4.83
CA ALA A 23 6.06 -26.49 -5.45
C ALA A 23 6.23 -25.40 -4.36
N PRO A 24 6.98 -24.31 -4.62
CA PRO A 24 7.17 -23.27 -3.62
C PRO A 24 5.83 -22.65 -3.24
N SER A 25 5.56 -22.49 -1.94
CA SER A 25 4.31 -21.93 -1.45
C SER A 25 4.29 -20.41 -1.59
N SER A 26 3.21 -19.87 -2.15
CA SER A 26 3.03 -18.41 -2.21
C SER A 26 2.69 -17.84 -0.83
N GLN A 27 3.31 -16.71 -0.50
CA GLN A 27 3.03 -15.87 0.66
C GLN A 27 2.25 -14.62 0.23
N PHE A 28 1.32 -14.20 1.08
CA PHE A 28 0.45 -13.06 0.82
C PHE A 28 0.59 -12.00 1.90
N TYR A 29 0.72 -10.75 1.47
CA TYR A 29 1.04 -9.60 2.29
C TYR A 29 -0.06 -8.55 2.25
N THR A 30 -0.31 -7.93 3.40
CA THR A 30 -1.23 -6.80 3.53
C THR A 30 -0.50 -5.60 4.12
N LEU A 31 -1.00 -4.41 3.80
CA LEU A 31 -0.62 -3.19 4.48
C LEU A 31 -1.49 -3.00 5.74
N SER A 32 -0.93 -2.41 6.79
CA SER A 32 -1.61 -2.24 8.06
C SER A 32 -1.59 -0.80 8.54
N ALA A 33 -2.68 -0.34 9.15
CA ALA A 33 -2.73 0.96 9.82
C ALA A 33 -1.99 0.89 11.17
N THR A 34 -0.77 1.41 11.22
CA THR A 34 0.12 1.32 12.39
C THR A 34 0.05 2.53 13.34
N THR A 35 -0.80 3.52 13.06
CA THR A 35 -0.92 4.69 13.95
C THR A 35 -1.70 4.37 15.22
N GLN A 36 -1.39 5.12 16.28
CA GLN A 36 -2.15 5.11 17.53
C GLN A 36 -3.30 6.13 17.48
N PRO A 37 -4.40 5.89 18.23
CA PRO A 37 -5.45 6.88 18.39
C PRO A 37 -4.91 8.17 19.03
N ALA A 38 -5.27 9.32 18.47
CA ALA A 38 -4.94 10.63 19.04
C ALA A 38 -6.21 11.33 19.53
N ALA A 39 -6.06 12.09 20.62
CA ALA A 39 -7.08 12.99 21.15
C ALA A 39 -6.63 14.46 20.94
N PRO A 40 -7.54 15.43 20.79
CA PRO A 40 -9.00 15.32 20.83
C PRO A 40 -9.64 14.93 19.49
N ALA A 41 -10.88 14.43 19.55
CA ALA A 41 -11.68 14.12 18.37
C ALA A 41 -11.99 15.38 17.55
N ALA A 42 -11.68 15.35 16.26
CA ALA A 42 -12.02 16.41 15.31
C ALA A 42 -13.51 16.31 14.91
N LYS A 43 -14.15 17.46 14.70
CA LYS A 43 -15.53 17.55 14.22
C LYS A 43 -15.56 17.78 12.71
N MET A 44 -15.02 16.81 11.98
CA MET A 44 -14.96 16.84 10.51
C MET A 44 -15.31 15.48 9.93
N SER A 45 -15.84 15.50 8.70
CA SER A 45 -15.99 14.33 7.84
C SER A 45 -15.02 14.37 6.65
N VAL A 46 -14.40 13.24 6.34
CA VAL A 46 -13.34 13.14 5.33
C VAL A 46 -13.64 12.00 4.36
N ALA A 47 -13.53 12.27 3.07
CA ALA A 47 -13.54 11.28 2.01
C ALA A 47 -12.12 11.08 1.45
N VAL A 48 -11.61 9.85 1.49
CA VAL A 48 -10.29 9.50 0.92
C VAL A 48 -10.48 8.83 -0.44
N GLY A 49 -9.88 9.43 -1.46
CA GLY A 49 -9.89 8.95 -2.82
C GLY A 49 -10.12 10.08 -3.84
N PRO A 50 -9.64 9.90 -5.09
CA PRO A 50 -8.96 8.70 -5.60
C PRO A 50 -7.52 8.56 -5.08
N VAL A 51 -7.01 7.33 -5.14
CA VAL A 51 -5.59 6.99 -4.99
C VAL A 51 -5.12 6.45 -6.33
N SER A 52 -4.07 7.03 -6.92
CA SER A 52 -3.39 6.46 -8.09
C SER A 52 -2.03 5.89 -7.69
N ILE A 53 -1.61 4.84 -8.40
CA ILE A 53 -0.32 4.17 -8.19
C ILE A 53 0.40 3.92 -9.52
N PRO A 54 1.73 3.81 -9.54
CA PRO A 54 2.46 3.52 -10.78
C PRO A 54 2.14 2.12 -11.31
N ALA A 55 1.90 2.00 -12.61
CA ALA A 55 1.59 0.72 -13.26
C ALA A 55 2.66 -0.37 -13.08
N ALA A 56 3.91 0.04 -12.79
CA ALA A 56 4.99 -0.88 -12.46
C ALA A 56 4.66 -1.72 -11.22
N VAL A 57 4.02 -1.13 -10.20
CA VAL A 57 3.67 -1.77 -8.93
C VAL A 57 2.19 -2.11 -8.78
N ASP A 58 1.35 -1.68 -9.73
CA ASP A 58 -0.07 -2.06 -9.79
C ASP A 58 -0.24 -3.49 -10.30
N ARG A 59 0.14 -4.44 -9.46
CA ARG A 59 0.10 -5.88 -9.75
C ARG A 59 0.04 -6.70 -8.47
N PRO A 60 -0.38 -7.98 -8.55
CA PRO A 60 -0.39 -8.86 -7.38
C PRO A 60 1.00 -9.16 -6.83
N GLN A 61 2.05 -9.26 -7.66
CA GLN A 61 3.40 -9.54 -7.20
C GLN A 61 4.01 -8.37 -6.44
N MET A 62 4.79 -8.65 -5.40
CA MET A 62 5.70 -7.65 -4.84
C MET A 62 6.80 -7.35 -5.86
N VAL A 63 7.05 -6.07 -6.08
CA VAL A 63 8.11 -5.60 -6.98
C VAL A 63 9.32 -5.22 -6.14
N ILE A 64 10.43 -5.92 -6.37
CA ILE A 64 11.69 -5.73 -5.65
C ILE A 64 12.68 -5.00 -6.55
N ASN A 65 13.24 -3.90 -6.06
CA ASN A 65 14.29 -3.18 -6.76
C ASN A 65 15.63 -3.90 -6.54
N THR A 66 16.29 -4.31 -7.62
CA THR A 66 17.55 -5.07 -7.57
C THR A 66 18.75 -4.25 -8.03
N SER A 67 18.53 -3.19 -8.82
CA SER A 67 19.55 -2.20 -9.16
C SER A 67 18.88 -0.86 -9.53
N ALA A 68 19.67 0.13 -9.94
CA ALA A 68 19.15 1.45 -10.31
C ALA A 68 18.08 1.41 -11.43
N ASN A 69 18.17 0.45 -12.35
CA ASN A 69 17.28 0.35 -13.52
C ASN A 69 16.69 -1.06 -13.69
N GLN A 70 16.68 -1.87 -12.62
CA GLN A 70 16.19 -3.24 -12.68
C GLN A 70 15.29 -3.53 -11.49
N VAL A 71 14.13 -4.09 -11.79
CA VAL A 71 13.21 -4.65 -10.82
C VAL A 71 13.01 -6.13 -11.08
N GLN A 72 12.74 -6.87 -10.02
CA GLN A 72 12.32 -8.25 -10.06
C GLN A 72 10.86 -8.33 -9.58
N LEU A 73 10.05 -9.10 -10.30
CA LEU A 73 8.72 -9.49 -9.85
C LEU A 73 8.87 -10.77 -9.02
N ASP A 74 8.38 -10.75 -7.78
CA ASP A 74 8.39 -11.95 -6.96
C ASP A 74 7.09 -12.76 -7.19
N GLU A 75 7.24 -13.92 -7.84
CA GLU A 75 6.11 -14.79 -8.16
C GLU A 75 5.49 -15.47 -6.94
N PHE A 76 6.24 -15.58 -5.84
CA PHE A 76 5.82 -16.25 -4.61
C PHE A 76 5.42 -15.29 -3.50
N ASN A 77 5.84 -14.03 -3.54
CA ASN A 77 5.48 -13.02 -2.54
C ASN A 77 4.54 -11.98 -3.17
N ARG A 78 3.27 -11.98 -2.75
CA ARG A 78 2.20 -11.23 -3.40
C ARG A 78 1.45 -10.34 -2.43
N TRP A 79 0.91 -9.22 -2.90
CA TRP A 79 -0.12 -8.49 -2.19
C TRP A 79 -1.41 -9.29 -2.14
N ALA A 80 -2.05 -9.33 -0.98
CA ALA A 80 -3.31 -10.05 -0.77
C ALA A 80 -4.51 -9.35 -1.41
N ALA A 81 -4.37 -8.05 -1.73
CA ALA A 81 -5.36 -7.23 -2.39
C ALA A 81 -4.66 -6.27 -3.38
N PRO A 82 -5.37 -5.69 -4.36
CA PRO A 82 -4.82 -4.66 -5.24
C PRO A 82 -4.24 -3.51 -4.39
N LEU A 83 -2.99 -3.15 -4.65
CA LEU A 83 -2.23 -2.23 -3.81
C LEU A 83 -2.93 -0.86 -3.66
N GLN A 84 -3.55 -0.37 -4.74
CA GLN A 84 -4.34 0.86 -4.72
C GLN A 84 -5.47 0.82 -3.67
N SER A 85 -6.20 -0.30 -3.61
CA SER A 85 -7.31 -0.48 -2.66
C SER A 85 -6.79 -0.60 -1.23
N ASP A 86 -5.65 -1.25 -1.03
CA ASP A 86 -5.06 -1.49 0.28
C ASP A 86 -4.45 -0.21 0.87
N ILE A 87 -3.79 0.62 0.04
CA ILE A 87 -3.32 1.96 0.42
C ILE A 87 -4.51 2.83 0.85
N ASN A 88 -5.59 2.87 0.06
CA ASN A 88 -6.75 3.70 0.37
C ASN A 88 -7.38 3.29 1.72
N ARG A 89 -7.56 1.98 1.93
CA ARG A 89 -8.06 1.42 3.19
C ARG A 89 -7.16 1.79 4.37
N VAL A 90 -5.85 1.60 4.25
CA VAL A 90 -4.90 1.92 5.34
C VAL A 90 -4.87 3.40 5.67
N VAL A 91 -4.94 4.29 4.67
CA VAL A 91 -5.01 5.74 4.91
C VAL A 91 -6.30 6.11 5.65
N VAL A 92 -7.45 5.56 5.25
CA VAL A 92 -8.71 5.76 5.99
C VAL A 92 -8.57 5.31 7.45
N GLU A 93 -8.09 4.09 7.69
CA GLU A 93 -7.93 3.54 9.04
C GLU A 93 -6.96 4.37 9.89
N ASN A 94 -5.86 4.86 9.31
CA ASN A 94 -4.95 5.76 10.00
C ASN A 94 -5.63 7.08 10.35
N LEU A 95 -6.34 7.71 9.40
CA LEU A 95 -7.01 8.98 9.62
C LEU A 95 -8.14 8.89 10.65
N VAL A 96 -8.91 7.78 10.69
CA VAL A 96 -9.91 7.53 11.75
C VAL A 96 -9.25 7.63 13.13
N LYS A 97 -8.11 6.95 13.32
CA LYS A 97 -7.37 6.94 14.58
C LYS A 97 -6.75 8.31 14.89
N MET A 98 -6.13 8.96 13.90
CA MET A 98 -5.44 10.24 14.09
C MET A 98 -6.40 11.40 14.35
N LEU A 99 -7.54 11.43 13.67
CA LEU A 99 -8.54 12.49 13.81
C LEU A 99 -9.54 12.20 14.93
N GLY A 100 -9.51 10.99 15.51
CA GLY A 100 -10.42 10.58 16.58
C GLY A 100 -11.90 10.60 16.16
N THR A 101 -12.19 10.44 14.87
CA THR A 101 -13.54 10.49 14.30
C THR A 101 -13.81 9.26 13.44
N PRO A 102 -14.99 8.62 13.56
CA PRO A 102 -15.39 7.54 12.66
C PRO A 102 -15.80 8.07 11.27
N SER A 103 -15.87 9.39 11.08
CA SER A 103 -16.37 10.03 9.86
C SER A 103 -15.33 10.13 8.75
N VAL A 104 -14.53 9.07 8.55
CA VAL A 104 -13.58 8.96 7.44
C VAL A 104 -14.01 7.80 6.55
N THR A 105 -14.24 8.05 5.28
CA THR A 105 -14.82 7.08 4.34
C THR A 105 -14.03 7.01 3.03
N LEU A 106 -14.19 5.90 2.31
CA LEU A 106 -13.63 5.74 0.97
C LEU A 106 -14.49 6.47 -0.07
N PHE A 107 -13.85 7.13 -1.03
CA PHE A 107 -14.50 7.65 -2.23
C PHE A 107 -14.37 6.65 -3.39
N PRO A 108 -15.40 6.48 -4.25
CA PRO A 108 -16.73 7.08 -4.22
C PRO A 108 -17.78 6.17 -3.56
N GLN A 109 -17.96 6.24 -2.24
CA GLN A 109 -19.10 5.60 -1.56
C GLN A 109 -20.22 6.62 -1.28
N THR A 110 -21.46 6.18 -1.11
CA THR A 110 -22.61 7.07 -0.81
C THR A 110 -22.34 7.97 0.41
N ALA A 111 -21.70 7.41 1.45
CA ALA A 111 -21.33 8.15 2.66
C ALA A 111 -20.27 9.25 2.41
N SER A 112 -19.53 9.19 1.29
CA SER A 112 -18.50 10.17 0.92
C SER A 112 -19.03 11.39 0.17
N ALA A 113 -20.31 11.37 -0.26
CA ALA A 113 -20.90 12.43 -1.09
C ALA A 113 -20.94 13.79 -0.39
N ASN A 114 -21.18 13.80 0.93
CA ASN A 114 -21.36 15.01 1.73
C ASN A 114 -20.19 15.26 2.71
N ALA A 115 -19.03 14.66 2.46
CA ALA A 115 -17.87 14.87 3.34
C ALA A 115 -17.38 16.33 3.31
N ASP A 116 -17.03 16.89 4.46
CA ASP A 116 -16.51 18.26 4.59
C ASP A 116 -15.18 18.45 3.85
N TYR A 117 -14.37 17.38 3.81
CA TYR A 117 -13.07 17.34 3.16
C TYR A 117 -12.94 16.15 2.22
N ARG A 118 -12.17 16.33 1.14
CA ARG A 118 -11.73 15.26 0.24
C ARG A 118 -10.21 15.22 0.16
N VAL A 119 -9.65 14.03 0.27
CA VAL A 119 -8.23 13.75 0.13
C VAL A 119 -8.01 12.94 -1.15
N SER A 120 -7.20 13.44 -2.08
CA SER A 120 -6.72 12.67 -3.23
C SER A 120 -5.22 12.42 -3.11
N ILE A 121 -4.77 11.24 -3.53
CA ILE A 121 -3.37 10.81 -3.39
C ILE A 121 -2.88 10.30 -4.74
N GLU A 122 -1.71 10.76 -5.15
CA GLU A 122 -0.98 10.29 -6.31
C GLU A 122 0.36 9.74 -5.86
N VAL A 123 0.50 8.42 -5.88
CA VAL A 123 1.76 7.76 -5.56
C VAL A 123 2.66 7.83 -6.79
N GLN A 124 3.81 8.50 -6.63
CA GLN A 124 4.83 8.64 -7.67
C GLN A 124 5.84 7.50 -7.62
N SER A 125 6.13 7.00 -6.42
CA SER A 125 7.07 5.89 -6.21
C SER A 125 6.65 5.03 -5.02
N PHE A 126 6.75 3.71 -5.19
CA PHE A 126 6.50 2.72 -4.16
C PHE A 126 7.55 1.61 -4.31
N VAL A 127 8.69 1.79 -3.66
CA VAL A 127 9.90 0.99 -3.89
C VAL A 127 10.14 0.04 -2.72
N SER A 128 10.51 -1.18 -3.03
CA SER A 128 10.91 -2.19 -2.05
C SER A 128 12.32 -2.67 -2.37
N THR A 129 13.26 -2.50 -1.45
CA THR A 129 14.64 -3.01 -1.60
C THR A 129 14.93 -3.98 -0.45
N LEU A 130 15.13 -5.26 -0.77
CA LEU A 130 15.32 -6.32 0.23
C LEU A 130 16.50 -6.01 1.16
N GLY A 131 16.28 -6.16 2.47
CA GLY A 131 17.30 -5.93 3.50
C GLY A 131 17.63 -4.45 3.76
N GLU A 132 17.09 -3.53 2.97
CA GLU A 132 17.38 -2.10 3.06
C GLU A 132 16.17 -1.31 3.57
N ALA A 133 15.21 -1.01 2.68
CA ALA A 133 14.12 -0.11 2.97
C ALA A 133 12.93 -0.30 2.03
N SER A 134 11.79 0.17 2.51
CA SER A 134 10.62 0.49 1.70
C SER A 134 10.48 1.99 1.59
N SER A 135 10.35 2.51 0.37
CA SER A 135 10.24 3.95 0.12
C SER A 135 8.93 4.30 -0.57
N LEU A 136 8.36 5.42 -0.16
CA LEU A 136 7.12 6.00 -0.68
C LEU A 136 7.39 7.45 -1.07
N ASP A 137 7.00 7.82 -2.28
CA ASP A 137 6.91 9.22 -2.69
C ASP A 137 5.51 9.46 -3.24
N ALA A 138 4.79 10.38 -2.64
CA ALA A 138 3.41 10.65 -3.00
C ALA A 138 3.08 12.15 -2.89
N VAL A 139 2.30 12.62 -3.84
CA VAL A 139 1.65 13.94 -3.78
C VAL A 139 0.23 13.74 -3.29
N TRP A 140 -0.21 14.57 -2.35
CA TRP A 140 -1.56 14.54 -1.84
C TRP A 140 -2.19 15.93 -1.88
N THR A 141 -3.51 15.95 -2.01
CA THR A 141 -4.30 17.18 -1.96
C THR A 141 -5.44 16.99 -0.99
N VAL A 142 -5.54 17.88 -0.02
CA VAL A 142 -6.70 18.01 0.86
C VAL A 142 -7.53 19.19 0.36
N ARG A 143 -8.81 18.96 0.08
CA ARG A 143 -9.74 20.00 -0.36
C ARG A 143 -10.92 20.08 0.60
N ARG A 144 -11.23 21.27 1.08
CA ARG A 144 -12.47 21.57 1.80
C ARG A 144 -13.60 21.78 0.81
N MET A 145 -14.70 21.06 0.96
CA MET A 145 -15.75 21.01 -0.05
C MET A 145 -16.65 22.26 -0.05
N LYS A 146 -16.75 22.97 1.07
CA LYS A 146 -17.64 24.14 1.20
C LYS A 146 -17.19 25.40 0.45
N ASP A 147 -15.88 25.60 0.32
CA ASP A 147 -15.26 26.82 -0.25
C ASP A 147 -14.12 26.50 -1.23
N ASN A 148 -13.90 25.22 -1.56
CA ASN A 148 -12.80 24.73 -2.40
C ASN A 148 -11.39 25.12 -1.91
N ALA A 149 -11.22 25.55 -0.66
CA ALA A 149 -9.90 25.75 -0.09
C ALA A 149 -9.10 24.45 -0.17
N ARG A 150 -7.86 24.51 -0.63
CA ARG A 150 -7.02 23.33 -0.84
C ARG A 150 -5.63 23.51 -0.25
N GLU A 151 -5.10 22.41 0.24
CA GLU A 151 -3.71 22.26 0.65
C GLU A 151 -3.11 21.11 -0.15
N VAL A 152 -1.93 21.34 -0.74
CA VAL A 152 -1.20 20.35 -1.53
C VAL A 152 0.12 20.09 -0.82
N GLY A 153 0.45 18.82 -0.63
CA GLY A 153 1.71 18.42 -0.03
C GLY A 153 2.33 17.24 -0.75
N ARG A 154 3.56 16.92 -0.35
CA ARG A 154 4.32 15.77 -0.83
C ARG A 154 4.99 15.10 0.34
N SER A 155 4.87 13.79 0.40
CA SER A 155 5.54 12.96 1.41
C SER A 155 6.55 12.07 0.70
N THR A 156 7.85 12.30 0.98
CA THR A 156 8.95 11.46 0.49
C THR A 156 9.58 10.75 1.67
N LEU A 157 9.28 9.46 1.81
CA LEU A 157 9.48 8.67 3.01
C LEU A 157 10.29 7.42 2.68
N SER A 158 11.22 7.07 3.57
CA SER A 158 11.98 5.82 3.49
C SER A 158 12.04 5.18 4.86
N GLU A 159 11.53 3.97 4.96
CA GLU A 159 11.40 3.20 6.19
C GLU A 159 12.29 1.97 6.13
N PRO A 160 13.15 1.72 7.13
CA PRO A 160 14.07 0.58 7.10
C PRO A 160 13.32 -0.75 7.11
N ALA A 161 13.73 -1.68 6.26
CA ALA A 161 13.14 -3.00 6.10
C ALA A 161 14.12 -4.11 6.49
N LYS A 162 14.67 -4.00 7.70
CA LYS A 162 15.61 -4.99 8.24
C LYS A 162 14.85 -6.18 8.82
N ALA A 163 15.01 -7.35 8.22
CA ALA A 163 14.51 -8.60 8.76
C ALA A 163 15.52 -9.25 9.70
N VAL A 164 15.01 -9.99 10.69
CA VAL A 164 15.84 -10.79 11.61
C VAL A 164 16.44 -11.99 10.88
N THR A 165 15.72 -12.54 9.92
CA THR A 165 16.09 -13.71 9.11
C THR A 165 15.71 -13.48 7.65
N ALA A 166 16.39 -14.17 6.73
CA ALA A 166 16.18 -13.97 5.29
C ALA A 166 14.74 -14.30 4.84
N ASP A 167 14.10 -15.29 5.45
CA ASP A 167 12.71 -15.69 5.19
C ASP A 167 11.67 -14.64 5.63
N LYS A 168 12.08 -13.64 6.43
CA LYS A 168 11.23 -12.55 6.92
C LYS A 168 11.43 -11.23 6.19
N SER A 169 12.18 -11.22 5.10
CA SER A 169 12.52 -10.00 4.37
C SER A 169 11.29 -9.31 3.76
N HIS A 170 10.34 -10.08 3.22
CA HIS A 170 9.10 -9.53 2.66
C HIS A 170 8.13 -9.03 3.74
N ASP A 171 8.02 -9.75 4.87
CA ASP A 171 7.29 -9.30 6.06
C ASP A 171 7.81 -7.92 6.51
N ALA A 172 9.13 -7.74 6.56
CA ALA A 172 9.77 -6.48 6.93
C ALA A 172 9.50 -5.35 5.91
N LEU A 173 9.47 -5.66 4.60
CA LEU A 173 9.12 -4.70 3.55
C LEU A 173 7.68 -4.21 3.66
N ALA A 174 6.72 -5.13 3.85
CA ALA A 174 5.31 -4.78 4.02
C ALA A 174 5.08 -3.94 5.29
N ALA A 175 5.76 -4.30 6.39
CA ALA A 175 5.73 -3.52 7.63
C ALA A 175 6.34 -2.12 7.45
N ALA A 176 7.42 -1.99 6.68
CA ALA A 176 8.04 -0.71 6.39
C ALA A 176 7.15 0.19 5.51
N HIS A 177 6.51 -0.35 4.49
CA HIS A 177 5.49 0.39 3.70
C HIS A 177 4.31 0.84 4.57
N SER A 178 3.85 -0.01 5.49
CA SER A 178 2.79 0.33 6.43
C SER A 178 3.15 1.53 7.31
N ARG A 179 4.40 1.61 7.80
CA ARG A 179 4.89 2.77 8.54
C ARG A 179 5.00 4.03 7.68
N ALA A 180 5.47 3.90 6.43
CA ALA A 180 5.53 5.02 5.50
C ALA A 180 4.13 5.60 5.24
N LEU A 181 3.13 4.75 5.03
CA LEU A 181 1.74 5.17 4.88
C LEU A 181 1.19 5.85 6.14
N ALA A 182 1.57 5.38 7.34
CA ALA A 182 1.20 6.05 8.57
C ALA A 182 1.81 7.46 8.66
N ARG A 183 3.07 7.65 8.27
CA ARG A 183 3.71 8.98 8.25
C ARG A 183 3.06 9.91 7.22
N MET A 184 2.77 9.44 6.00
CA MET A 184 2.00 10.23 5.01
C MET A 184 0.60 10.57 5.54
N SER A 185 -0.06 9.64 6.22
CA SER A 185 -1.37 9.89 6.84
C SER A 185 -1.30 10.98 7.92
N GLN A 186 -0.18 11.07 8.64
CA GLN A 186 0.07 12.13 9.61
C GLN A 186 0.17 13.49 8.91
N ASP A 187 0.95 13.59 7.82
CA ASP A 187 1.07 14.83 7.03
C ASP A 187 -0.31 15.30 6.52
N ILE A 188 -1.14 14.37 6.05
CA ILE A 188 -2.52 14.65 5.61
C ILE A 188 -3.40 15.09 6.78
N ALA A 189 -3.30 14.45 7.95
CA ALA A 189 -4.07 14.80 9.13
C ALA A 189 -3.72 16.24 9.62
N ASP A 190 -2.46 16.62 9.52
CA ASP A 190 -2.00 17.95 9.91
C ASP A 190 -2.46 19.04 8.93
N ALA A 191 -2.49 18.73 7.62
CA ALA A 191 -3.11 19.59 6.60
C ALA A 191 -4.63 19.74 6.84
N LEU A 192 -5.33 18.65 7.16
CA LEU A 192 -6.76 18.69 7.50
C LEU A 192 -7.04 19.62 8.69
N ARG A 193 -6.25 19.52 9.77
CA ARG A 193 -6.36 20.41 10.94
C ARG A 193 -5.97 21.86 10.64
N THR A 194 -5.01 22.07 9.75
CA THR A 194 -4.58 23.40 9.32
C THR A 194 -5.68 24.08 8.53
N LEU A 195 -6.23 23.37 7.55
CA LEU A 195 -7.43 23.80 6.86
C LEU A 195 -8.54 24.04 7.87
N GLU A 196 -8.94 23.11 8.73
CA GLU A 196 -10.05 23.33 9.70
C GLU A 196 -9.95 24.65 10.49
N ARG A 197 -8.75 25.04 10.92
CA ARG A 197 -8.48 26.30 11.65
C ARG A 197 -8.44 27.54 10.75
N ALA A 198 -8.19 27.38 9.46
CA ALA A 198 -8.09 28.49 8.53
C ALA A 198 -9.47 29.16 8.31
N PRO A 199 -9.55 30.51 8.38
CA PRO A 199 -10.78 31.23 8.15
C PRO A 199 -11.35 30.92 6.77
N GLN A 200 -12.67 30.93 6.66
CA GLN A 200 -13.34 30.71 5.39
C GLN A 200 -13.04 31.89 4.47
N VAL A 201 -12.48 31.62 3.30
CA VAL A 201 -12.39 32.64 2.25
C VAL A 201 -13.80 32.82 1.72
N LYS A 202 -14.50 33.84 2.21
CA LYS A 202 -15.83 34.19 1.72
C LYS A 202 -15.67 34.59 0.25
N GLN A 203 -16.25 33.80 -0.65
CA GLN A 203 -16.26 34.09 -2.08
C GLN A 203 -17.26 35.22 -2.36
N ASP A 204 -17.02 36.39 -1.79
CA ASP A 204 -17.68 37.63 -2.16
C ASP A 204 -16.90 38.22 -3.35
N ALA A 205 -17.63 38.62 -4.39
CA ALA A 205 -17.18 39.23 -5.65
C ALA A 205 -16.75 38.28 -6.78
N ILE A 206 -17.74 37.63 -7.39
CA ILE A 206 -17.92 37.76 -8.85
C ILE A 206 -19.39 38.13 -9.06
N ASP A 207 -19.67 39.43 -9.06
CA ASP A 207 -20.84 39.98 -9.72
C ASP A 207 -20.46 40.19 -11.20
N PRO A 208 -20.97 39.39 -12.15
CA PRO A 208 -20.71 39.61 -13.56
C PRO A 208 -21.68 40.63 -14.20
N ALA A 209 -22.30 41.52 -13.42
CA ALA A 209 -23.21 42.52 -13.96
C ALA A 209 -23.29 43.83 -13.13
N ARG A 210 -22.27 44.69 -13.22
CA ARG A 210 -22.51 46.15 -13.23
C ARG A 210 -21.38 46.96 -13.86
#